data_AF-A0A930EZW1-F1
#
_entry.id   AF-A0A930EZW1-F1
#
_cell.length_a   1.000
_cell.length_b   1.000
_cell.length_c   1.000
_cell.angle_alpha   90.00
_cell.angle_beta   90.00
_cell.angle_gamma   90.00
#
_symmetry.space_group_name_H-M   'P 1'
#
loop_
_entity.id
_entity.type
_entity.pdbx_description
1 polymer ?
#
loop_
_entity_poly.entity_id
_entity_poly.type
_entity_poly.pdbx_seq_one_letter_code
_entity_poly.pdbx_strand_id
1 'polypeptide(L)'
;MKNLIQNLTKEKTLINKVFLALLCSQLVIILTTFFKVAMLPSFGKLNLYALDSVAVLFLISSVIEIVFTLKKNEKVFIPLRVVNLLWLFSLIGNLTKQIENLQMTESALDFGAGVVENLYSWLTFGIVDFSIPRSGYSSLLGTVNVIRIVADISLVLLLAYLYFRFIKKDEFDTTPCLKGNIIAALQTAYNLDKIVTIASIALIVSPFLRFMSNGPIVVTAFGRKPFFALATVALGVVVIRGVLSKDAKVLGKSILATLITFILWNPIYMMRQGRFGLGYILYLAGIITLGIIYIKRQEVRTVATEAQPTKTEGVKNEEPVVEEQPAKEEQDVHQEESKLEDENSKKE
;
A
#
# COMPACT_ATOMS: atom_id res chain seq x y z
N MET A 1 10.99 5.49 -0.92
CA MET A 1 10.38 6.22 -2.05
C MET A 1 11.41 7.03 -2.84
N LYS A 2 12.26 7.84 -2.20
CA LYS A 2 13.33 8.64 -2.85
C LYS A 2 14.29 7.82 -3.74
N ASN A 3 14.79 6.68 -3.24
CA ASN A 3 15.64 5.76 -4.02
C ASN A 3 14.93 5.12 -5.24
N LEU A 4 13.61 4.90 -5.17
CA LEU A 4 12.87 4.29 -6.28
C LEU A 4 12.71 5.30 -7.43
N ILE A 5 12.31 6.53 -7.11
CA ILE A 5 12.16 7.61 -8.09
C ILE A 5 13.51 7.93 -8.72
N GLN A 6 14.56 8.08 -7.91
CA GLN A 6 15.91 8.31 -8.42
C GLN A 6 16.40 7.17 -9.32
N ASN A 7 16.15 5.90 -8.98
CA ASN A 7 16.51 4.77 -9.83
C ASN A 7 15.68 4.69 -11.13
N LEU A 8 14.43 5.16 -11.11
CA LEU A 8 13.57 5.20 -12.30
C LEU A 8 13.91 6.34 -13.25
N THR A 9 14.45 7.45 -12.75
CA THR A 9 14.77 8.65 -13.55
C THR A 9 16.26 8.84 -13.84
N LYS A 10 17.13 7.93 -13.37
CA LYS A 10 18.59 8.06 -13.48
C LYS A 10 19.10 8.01 -14.92
N GLU A 11 18.40 7.33 -15.82
CA GLU A 11 18.95 6.96 -17.14
C GLU A 11 18.26 7.69 -18.29
N LYS A 12 19.07 8.32 -19.17
CA LYS A 12 18.62 9.21 -20.23
C LYS A 12 18.36 8.53 -21.58
N THR A 13 18.67 7.24 -21.73
CA THR A 13 18.52 6.53 -23.01
C THR A 13 17.06 6.45 -23.43
N LEU A 14 16.83 6.41 -24.74
CA LEU A 14 15.47 6.42 -25.29
C LEU A 14 14.69 5.17 -24.85
N ILE A 15 15.32 3.99 -24.83
CA ILE A 15 14.73 2.75 -24.33
C ILE A 15 14.26 2.84 -22.87
N ASN A 16 15.01 3.54 -22.00
CA ASN A 16 14.61 3.74 -20.61
C ASN A 16 13.42 4.68 -20.47
N LYS A 17 13.30 5.69 -21.33
CA LYS A 17 12.11 6.55 -21.39
C LYS A 17 10.88 5.76 -21.86
N VAL A 18 11.02 4.89 -22.86
CA VAL A 18 9.93 4.01 -23.30
C VAL A 18 9.55 3.03 -22.20
N PHE A 19 10.52 2.44 -21.50
CA PHE A 19 10.28 1.57 -20.37
C PHE A 19 9.52 2.28 -19.23
N LEU A 20 9.91 3.51 -18.87
CA LEU A 20 9.20 4.30 -17.88
C LEU A 20 7.78 4.62 -18.33
N ALA A 21 7.60 4.99 -19.60
CA ALA A 21 6.28 5.21 -20.19
C ALA A 21 5.42 3.93 -20.15
N LEU A 22 6.02 2.75 -20.37
CA LEU A 22 5.34 1.46 -20.28
C LEU A 22 4.87 1.16 -18.85
N LEU A 23 5.71 1.43 -17.84
CA LEU A 23 5.32 1.35 -16.44
C LEU A 23 4.19 2.33 -16.09
N CYS A 24 4.31 3.59 -16.52
CA CYS A 24 3.28 4.60 -16.33
C CYS A 24 1.95 4.19 -17.00
N SER A 25 2.00 3.67 -18.23
CA SER A 25 0.80 3.21 -18.93
C SER A 25 0.07 2.11 -18.15
N GLN A 26 0.79 1.22 -17.45
CA GLN A 26 0.17 0.19 -16.62
C GLN A 26 -0.56 0.79 -15.41
N LEU A 27 0.05 1.78 -14.77
CA LEU A 27 -0.58 2.50 -13.67
C LEU A 27 -1.85 3.21 -14.14
N VAL A 28 -1.83 3.81 -15.33
CA VAL A 28 -3.00 4.48 -15.94
C VAL A 28 -4.07 3.45 -16.35
N ILE A 29 -3.70 2.28 -16.87
CA ILE A 29 -4.64 1.19 -17.13
C ILE A 29 -5.36 0.78 -15.85
N ILE A 30 -4.62 0.48 -14.78
CA ILE A 30 -5.22 0.09 -13.49
C ILE A 30 -6.13 1.21 -12.99
N LEU A 31 -5.69 2.47 -13.06
CA LEU A 31 -6.50 3.61 -12.64
C LEU A 31 -7.83 3.70 -13.40
N THR A 32 -7.77 3.63 -14.74
CA THR A 32 -8.94 3.80 -15.61
C THR A 32 -9.93 2.65 -15.49
N THR A 33 -9.49 1.44 -15.15
CA THR A 33 -10.39 0.30 -14.87
C THR A 33 -11.28 0.50 -13.63
N PHE A 34 -10.96 1.46 -12.75
CA PHE A 34 -11.83 1.84 -11.64
C PHE A 34 -12.91 2.85 -12.01
N PHE A 35 -12.88 3.40 -13.23
CA PHE A 35 -13.94 4.28 -13.70
C PHE A 35 -15.27 3.52 -13.85
N LYS A 36 -16.37 4.27 -13.75
CA LYS A 36 -17.72 3.71 -13.89
C LYS A 36 -18.02 3.39 -15.34
N VAL A 37 -18.18 2.10 -15.66
CA VAL A 37 -18.34 1.57 -17.02
C VAL A 37 -19.67 0.88 -17.27
N ALA A 38 -20.47 0.62 -16.23
CA ALA A 38 -21.79 0.02 -16.37
C ALA A 38 -22.77 0.60 -15.34
N MET A 39 -24.07 0.41 -15.58
CA MET A 39 -25.14 0.78 -14.67
C MET A 39 -26.05 -0.43 -14.44
N LEU A 40 -26.23 -0.84 -13.18
CA LEU A 40 -27.21 -1.89 -12.82
C LEU A 40 -28.42 -1.28 -12.11
N PRO A 41 -29.66 -1.69 -12.46
CA PRO A 41 -30.85 -1.32 -11.71
C PRO A 41 -30.66 -1.76 -10.24
N SER A 42 -30.81 -0.84 -9.29
CA SER A 42 -30.55 -0.99 -7.84
C SER A 42 -29.11 -0.79 -7.34
N PHE A 43 -28.09 -0.88 -8.19
CA PHE A 43 -26.68 -0.70 -7.77
C PHE A 43 -26.08 0.64 -8.13
N GLY A 44 -26.66 1.33 -9.12
CA GLY A 44 -26.10 2.55 -9.69
C GLY A 44 -24.94 2.25 -10.65
N LYS A 45 -24.09 3.25 -10.86
CA LYS A 45 -22.90 3.14 -11.71
C LYS A 45 -21.81 2.28 -11.05
N LEU A 46 -21.26 1.32 -11.79
CA LEU A 46 -20.29 0.31 -11.33
C LEU A 46 -19.03 0.33 -12.18
N ASN A 47 -17.90 -0.05 -11.58
CA ASN A 47 -16.63 -0.22 -12.30
C ASN A 47 -16.45 -1.66 -12.82
N LEU A 48 -15.35 -1.90 -13.52
CA LEU A 48 -15.05 -3.18 -14.17
C LEU A 48 -15.07 -4.37 -13.18
N TYR A 49 -14.60 -4.16 -11.95
CA TYR A 49 -14.44 -5.20 -10.93
C TYR A 49 -15.73 -5.59 -10.19
N ALA A 50 -16.79 -4.82 -10.40
CA ALA A 50 -18.12 -5.15 -9.89
C ALA A 50 -18.94 -5.99 -10.86
N LEU A 51 -18.56 -6.05 -12.14
CA LEU A 51 -19.33 -6.70 -13.20
C LEU A 51 -19.02 -8.18 -13.33
N ASP A 52 -17.75 -8.55 -13.12
CA ASP A 52 -17.32 -9.93 -13.19
C ASP A 52 -16.21 -10.21 -12.16
N SER A 53 -16.34 -11.32 -11.43
CA SER A 53 -15.27 -11.84 -10.57
C SER A 53 -13.97 -12.12 -11.33
N VAL A 54 -14.06 -12.46 -12.62
CA VAL A 54 -12.91 -12.72 -13.50
C VAL A 54 -12.13 -11.42 -13.75
N ALA A 55 -12.78 -10.25 -13.74
CA ALA A 55 -12.10 -8.96 -13.86
C ALA A 55 -11.16 -8.68 -12.68
N VAL A 56 -11.41 -9.25 -11.50
CA VAL A 56 -10.52 -9.07 -10.34
C VAL A 56 -9.20 -9.81 -10.53
N LEU A 57 -9.20 -10.92 -11.28
CA LEU A 57 -7.97 -11.62 -11.66
C LEU A 57 -7.09 -10.74 -12.56
N PHE A 58 -7.70 -9.92 -13.42
CA PHE A 58 -6.97 -8.93 -14.21
C PHE A 58 -6.26 -7.90 -13.32
N LEU A 59 -6.90 -7.41 -12.24
CA LEU A 59 -6.25 -6.49 -11.29
C LEU A 59 -5.04 -7.15 -10.61
N ILE A 60 -5.21 -8.39 -10.14
CA ILE A 60 -4.12 -9.16 -9.50
C ILE A 60 -2.96 -9.34 -10.50
N SER A 61 -3.26 -9.78 -11.72
CA SER A 61 -2.26 -9.96 -12.78
C SER A 61 -1.55 -8.64 -13.12
N SER A 62 -2.29 -7.53 -13.18
CA SER A 62 -1.74 -6.20 -13.47
C SER A 62 -0.81 -5.70 -12.37
N VAL A 63 -1.11 -5.98 -11.09
CA VAL A 63 -0.23 -5.67 -9.96
C VAL A 63 1.04 -6.54 -9.99
N ILE A 64 0.90 -7.82 -10.28
CA ILE A 64 2.05 -8.74 -10.46
C ILE A 64 2.95 -8.23 -11.59
N GLU A 65 2.36 -7.76 -12.68
CA GLU A 65 3.09 -7.18 -13.80
C GLU A 65 3.89 -5.96 -13.41
N ILE A 66 3.33 -5.03 -12.61
CA ILE A 66 4.09 -3.89 -12.07
C ILE A 66 5.29 -4.36 -11.26
N VAL A 67 5.11 -5.38 -10.40
CA VAL A 67 6.22 -5.93 -9.60
C VAL A 67 7.33 -6.48 -10.49
N PHE A 68 7.01 -7.25 -11.53
CA PHE A 68 8.01 -7.81 -12.45
C PHE A 68 8.63 -6.74 -13.37
N THR A 69 7.86 -5.72 -13.75
CA THR A 69 8.35 -4.56 -14.48
C THR A 69 9.38 -3.81 -13.63
N LEU A 70 9.08 -3.53 -12.36
CA LEU A 70 10.02 -2.88 -11.44
C LEU A 70 11.24 -3.75 -11.08
N LYS A 71 11.14 -5.06 -11.22
CA LYS A 71 12.30 -5.98 -11.15
C LYS A 71 13.09 -6.04 -12.46
N LYS A 72 12.65 -5.33 -13.50
CA LYS A 72 13.21 -5.34 -14.86
C LYS A 72 13.33 -6.76 -15.44
N ASN A 73 12.43 -7.67 -15.07
CA ASN A 73 12.44 -9.05 -15.54
C ASN A 73 11.69 -9.20 -16.86
N GLU A 74 12.37 -8.88 -17.97
CA GLU A 74 11.83 -8.89 -19.35
C GLU A 74 11.11 -10.20 -19.71
N LYS A 75 11.64 -11.34 -19.24
CA LYS A 75 11.08 -12.66 -19.53
C LYS A 75 9.67 -12.87 -18.98
N VAL A 76 9.31 -12.15 -17.91
CA VAL A 76 8.01 -12.30 -17.24
C VAL A 76 7.11 -11.12 -17.54
N PHE A 77 7.62 -9.87 -17.47
CA PHE A 77 6.73 -8.72 -17.65
C PHE A 77 6.25 -8.57 -19.10
N ILE A 78 7.06 -8.91 -20.11
CA ILE A 78 6.64 -8.79 -21.52
C ILE A 78 5.47 -9.72 -21.83
N PRO A 79 5.55 -11.06 -21.58
CA PRO A 79 4.40 -11.93 -21.80
C PRO A 79 3.19 -11.52 -20.96
N LEU A 80 3.41 -11.11 -19.71
CA LEU A 80 2.32 -10.72 -18.83
C LEU A 80 1.61 -9.45 -19.30
N ARG A 81 2.34 -8.47 -19.85
CA ARG A 81 1.75 -7.29 -20.52
C ARG A 81 0.90 -7.69 -21.71
N VAL A 82 1.38 -8.60 -22.57
CA VAL A 82 0.63 -9.09 -23.73
C VAL A 82 -0.68 -9.75 -23.28
N VAL A 83 -0.59 -10.69 -22.33
CA VAL A 83 -1.76 -11.41 -21.80
C VAL A 83 -2.75 -10.43 -21.16
N ASN A 84 -2.27 -9.47 -20.35
CA ASN A 84 -3.12 -8.48 -19.70
C ASN A 84 -3.80 -7.56 -20.72
N LEU A 85 -3.10 -7.10 -21.76
CA LEU A 85 -3.71 -6.27 -22.81
C LEU A 85 -4.78 -7.05 -23.58
N LEU A 86 -4.50 -8.29 -23.99
CA LEU A 86 -5.48 -9.13 -24.68
C LEU A 86 -6.74 -9.37 -23.82
N TRP A 87 -6.54 -9.66 -22.54
CA TRP A 87 -7.64 -9.84 -21.59
C TRP A 87 -8.44 -8.54 -21.44
N LEU A 88 -7.77 -7.41 -21.28
CA LEU A 88 -8.42 -6.11 -21.17
C LEU A 88 -9.24 -5.77 -22.43
N PHE A 89 -8.69 -5.98 -23.63
CA PHE A 89 -9.43 -5.81 -24.88
C PHE A 89 -10.65 -6.71 -24.97
N SER A 90 -10.55 -7.96 -24.51
CA SER A 90 -11.69 -8.88 -24.46
C SER A 90 -12.79 -8.38 -23.51
N LEU A 91 -12.42 -7.91 -22.32
CA LEU A 91 -13.37 -7.37 -21.32
C LEU A 91 -14.07 -6.12 -21.86
N ILE A 92 -13.29 -5.17 -22.39
CA ILE A 92 -13.80 -3.92 -22.97
C ILE A 92 -14.68 -4.19 -24.19
N GLY A 93 -14.29 -5.11 -25.07
CA GLY A 93 -15.05 -5.46 -26.25
C GLY A 93 -16.41 -6.06 -25.91
N ASN A 94 -16.48 -6.91 -24.88
CA ASN A 94 -17.75 -7.45 -24.40
C ASN A 94 -18.64 -6.36 -23.79
N LEU A 95 -18.07 -5.45 -22.98
CA LEU A 95 -18.79 -4.32 -22.41
C LEU A 95 -19.32 -3.36 -23.46
N THR A 96 -18.51 -3.05 -24.48
CA THR A 96 -18.90 -2.16 -25.58
C THR A 96 -20.12 -2.73 -26.30
N LYS A 97 -20.10 -4.01 -26.66
CA LYS A 97 -21.26 -4.69 -27.28
C LYS A 97 -22.51 -4.65 -26.40
N GLN A 98 -22.36 -4.86 -25.08
CA GLN A 98 -23.48 -4.80 -24.15
C GLN A 98 -24.07 -3.39 -24.08
N ILE A 99 -23.23 -2.35 -24.02
CA ILE A 99 -23.67 -0.95 -23.96
C ILE A 99 -24.31 -0.54 -25.29
N GLU A 100 -23.67 -0.84 -26.43
CA GLU A 100 -24.20 -0.52 -27.77
C GLU A 100 -25.57 -1.17 -28.02
N ASN A 101 -25.75 -2.43 -27.61
CA ASN A 101 -27.05 -3.10 -27.69
C ASN A 101 -28.14 -2.42 -26.82
N LEU A 102 -27.75 -1.76 -25.73
CA LEU A 102 -28.64 -1.00 -24.85
C LEU A 102 -28.84 0.46 -25.32
N GLN A 103 -27.98 0.97 -26.22
CA GLN A 103 -27.86 2.40 -26.58
C GLN A 103 -28.56 2.76 -27.91
N MET A 104 -29.54 1.99 -28.39
CA MET A 104 -30.30 2.30 -29.62
C MET A 104 -31.02 3.68 -29.63
N THR A 105 -30.89 4.53 -28.60
CA THR A 105 -31.64 5.79 -28.47
C THR A 105 -30.92 6.94 -27.73
N GLU A 106 -29.61 7.19 -27.87
CA GLU A 106 -29.04 8.44 -27.29
C GLU A 106 -27.72 8.94 -27.92
N SER A 107 -27.58 10.27 -28.01
CA SER A 107 -26.58 10.99 -28.83
C SER A 107 -25.18 11.10 -28.21
N ALA A 108 -24.18 11.30 -29.08
CA ALA A 108 -22.74 11.21 -28.82
C ALA A 108 -22.10 12.39 -28.04
N LEU A 109 -22.90 13.32 -27.50
CA LEU A 109 -22.41 14.60 -26.95
C LEU A 109 -22.05 14.59 -25.45
N ASP A 110 -22.16 13.44 -24.76
CA ASP A 110 -21.93 13.32 -23.31
C ASP A 110 -20.54 12.75 -22.90
N PHE A 111 -19.61 12.61 -23.85
CA PHE A 111 -18.28 12.04 -23.63
C PHE A 111 -17.47 12.77 -22.54
N GLY A 112 -17.44 14.11 -22.58
CA GLY A 112 -16.65 14.92 -21.66
C GLY A 112 -17.17 14.90 -20.22
N ALA A 113 -18.50 14.84 -20.05
CA ALA A 113 -19.13 14.88 -18.73
C ALA A 113 -18.85 13.62 -17.91
N GLY A 114 -18.87 12.43 -18.54
CA GLY A 114 -18.61 11.15 -17.86
C GLY A 114 -17.16 11.01 -17.37
N VAL A 115 -16.19 11.51 -18.14
CA VAL A 115 -14.78 11.51 -17.74
C VAL A 115 -14.54 12.43 -16.55
N VAL A 116 -15.10 13.64 -16.58
CA VAL A 116 -14.99 14.61 -15.49
C VAL A 116 -15.67 14.07 -14.22
N GLU A 117 -16.88 13.52 -14.31
CA GLU A 117 -17.59 12.90 -13.19
C GLU A 117 -16.74 11.79 -12.53
N ASN A 118 -16.14 10.90 -13.33
CA ASN A 118 -15.30 9.82 -12.84
C ASN A 118 -14.00 10.33 -12.19
N LEU A 119 -13.34 11.33 -12.78
CA LEU A 119 -12.13 11.92 -12.23
C LEU A 119 -12.40 12.60 -10.88
N TYR A 120 -13.50 13.36 -10.79
CA TYR A 120 -13.91 14.02 -9.55
C TYR A 120 -14.38 13.02 -8.49
N SER A 121 -15.18 12.01 -8.86
CA SER A 121 -15.59 10.95 -7.95
C SER A 121 -14.36 10.21 -7.40
N TRP A 122 -13.36 9.97 -8.24
CA TRP A 122 -12.09 9.40 -7.81
C TRP A 122 -11.31 10.34 -6.87
N LEU A 123 -11.15 11.62 -7.22
CA LEU A 123 -10.44 12.62 -6.39
C LEU A 123 -11.14 12.91 -5.04
N THR A 124 -12.46 12.78 -5.00
CA THR A 124 -13.27 13.00 -3.79
C THR A 124 -13.53 11.70 -3.01
N PHE A 125 -12.77 10.64 -3.29
CA PHE A 125 -12.85 9.35 -2.58
C PHE A 125 -14.20 8.62 -2.71
N GLY A 126 -14.98 8.96 -3.73
CA GLY A 126 -16.35 8.45 -3.91
C GLY A 126 -17.29 8.86 -2.78
N ILE A 127 -17.01 10.00 -2.12
CA ILE A 127 -17.86 10.64 -1.10
C ILE A 127 -18.96 11.46 -1.78
N VAL A 128 -18.66 12.09 -2.91
CA VAL A 128 -19.60 12.90 -3.68
C VAL A 128 -19.90 12.19 -5.00
N ASP A 129 -21.09 11.59 -5.10
CA ASP A 129 -21.65 11.10 -6.36
C ASP A 129 -22.42 12.25 -7.01
N PHE A 130 -21.76 13.03 -7.88
CA PHE A 130 -22.48 13.94 -8.78
C PHE A 130 -23.21 13.11 -9.83
N SER A 131 -24.43 12.71 -9.48
CA SER A 131 -25.37 12.16 -10.44
C SER A 131 -25.91 13.32 -11.25
N ILE A 132 -25.20 13.77 -12.30
CA ILE A 132 -25.83 14.66 -13.27
C ILE A 132 -27.00 13.88 -13.87
N PRO A 133 -28.27 14.30 -13.72
CA PRO A 133 -29.44 13.46 -14.03
C PRO A 133 -29.64 13.15 -15.52
N ARG A 134 -28.64 13.40 -16.37
CA ARG A 134 -28.72 13.31 -17.84
C ARG A 134 -27.63 12.46 -18.51
N SER A 135 -26.60 12.00 -17.80
CA SER A 135 -25.49 11.28 -18.45
C SER A 135 -25.77 9.77 -18.56
N GLY A 136 -26.58 9.40 -19.57
CA GLY A 136 -27.01 8.03 -19.87
C GLY A 136 -25.89 7.08 -20.33
N TYR A 137 -26.24 6.10 -21.19
CA TYR A 137 -25.32 5.09 -21.74
C TYR A 137 -24.15 5.71 -22.54
N SER A 138 -24.35 6.90 -23.12
CA SER A 138 -23.32 7.67 -23.84
C SER A 138 -22.10 8.01 -22.98
N SER A 139 -22.32 8.32 -21.69
CA SER A 139 -21.23 8.59 -20.73
C SER A 139 -20.45 7.33 -20.34
N LEU A 140 -21.13 6.17 -20.29
CA LEU A 140 -20.51 4.86 -20.04
C LEU A 140 -19.66 4.43 -21.23
N LEU A 141 -20.19 4.58 -22.46
CA LEU A 141 -19.46 4.31 -23.69
C LEU A 141 -18.20 5.19 -23.80
N GLY A 142 -18.32 6.47 -23.45
CA GLY A 142 -17.17 7.39 -23.39
C GLY A 142 -16.10 6.93 -22.40
N THR A 143 -16.51 6.46 -21.22
CA THR A 143 -15.59 5.93 -20.22
C THR A 143 -14.90 4.65 -20.70
N VAL A 144 -15.64 3.73 -21.31
CA VAL A 144 -15.09 2.50 -21.89
C VAL A 144 -14.09 2.82 -23.02
N ASN A 145 -14.38 3.82 -23.85
CA ASN A 145 -13.48 4.31 -24.89
C ASN A 145 -12.19 4.92 -24.31
N VAL A 146 -12.24 5.61 -23.17
CA VAL A 146 -11.02 6.07 -22.49
C VAL A 146 -10.12 4.89 -22.11
N ILE A 147 -10.69 3.83 -21.52
CA ILE A 147 -9.91 2.63 -21.16
C ILE A 147 -9.31 2.00 -22.42
N ARG A 148 -10.08 1.93 -23.52
CA ARG A 148 -9.61 1.42 -24.80
C ARG A 148 -8.44 2.23 -25.36
N ILE A 149 -8.55 3.57 -25.41
CA ILE A 149 -7.47 4.46 -25.89
C ILE A 149 -6.20 4.27 -25.06
N VAL A 150 -6.34 4.16 -23.73
CA VAL A 150 -5.20 3.92 -22.83
C VAL A 150 -4.55 2.55 -23.12
N ALA A 151 -5.36 1.52 -23.38
CA ALA A 151 -4.86 0.20 -23.77
C ALA A 151 -4.13 0.23 -25.12
N ASP A 152 -4.65 0.97 -26.11
CA ASP A 152 -4.03 1.16 -27.42
C ASP A 152 -2.68 1.89 -27.30
N ILE A 153 -2.61 2.96 -26.48
CA ILE A 153 -1.35 3.66 -26.17
C ILE A 153 -0.36 2.69 -25.53
N SER A 154 -0.82 1.86 -24.58
CA SER A 154 0.04 0.88 -23.92
C SER A 154 0.57 -0.19 -24.89
N LEU A 155 -0.25 -0.62 -25.86
CA LEU A 155 0.16 -1.52 -26.93
C LEU A 155 1.24 -0.88 -27.82
N VAL A 156 1.06 0.38 -28.23
CA VAL A 156 2.07 1.12 -29.00
C VAL A 156 3.37 1.25 -28.23
N LEU A 157 3.32 1.54 -26.93
CA LEU A 157 4.50 1.61 -26.06
C LEU A 157 5.20 0.24 -25.92
N LEU A 158 4.44 -0.85 -25.83
CA LEU A 158 5.00 -2.21 -25.81
C LEU A 158 5.73 -2.49 -27.13
N LEU A 159 5.10 -2.19 -28.27
CA LEU A 159 5.72 -2.38 -29.59
C LEU A 159 6.98 -1.54 -29.76
N ALA A 160 6.94 -0.27 -29.33
CA ALA A 160 8.11 0.60 -29.32
C ALA A 160 9.24 0.01 -28.45
N TYR A 161 8.91 -0.49 -27.26
CA TYR A 161 9.90 -1.13 -26.38
C TYR A 161 10.53 -2.36 -27.04
N LEU A 162 9.72 -3.25 -27.61
CA LEU A 162 10.19 -4.44 -28.33
C LEU A 162 11.08 -4.08 -29.53
N TYR A 163 10.73 -3.03 -30.27
CA TYR A 163 11.53 -2.53 -31.38
C TYR A 163 12.91 -2.05 -30.91
N PHE A 164 12.97 -1.16 -29.92
CA PHE A 164 14.24 -0.66 -29.39
C PHE A 164 15.09 -1.80 -28.80
N ARG A 165 14.44 -2.71 -28.09
CA ARG A 165 15.13 -3.79 -27.38
C ARG A 165 15.67 -4.89 -28.30
N PHE A 166 14.85 -5.38 -29.23
CA PHE A 166 15.17 -6.60 -30.00
C PHE A 166 15.59 -6.32 -31.43
N ILE A 167 15.05 -5.28 -32.07
CA ILE A 167 15.38 -4.92 -33.46
C ILE A 167 16.60 -4.00 -33.48
N LYS A 168 16.53 -2.89 -32.74
CA LYS A 168 17.64 -1.93 -32.66
C LYS A 168 18.76 -2.39 -31.72
N LYS A 169 18.48 -3.38 -30.86
CA LYS A 169 19.42 -3.95 -29.88
C LYS A 169 20.00 -2.91 -28.92
N ASP A 170 19.21 -1.90 -28.55
CA ASP A 170 19.62 -0.93 -27.54
C ASP A 170 19.88 -1.65 -26.21
N GLU A 171 20.98 -1.30 -25.54
CA GLU A 171 21.31 -1.84 -24.22
C GLU A 171 20.29 -1.35 -23.18
N PHE A 172 19.69 -2.30 -22.47
CA PHE A 172 18.76 -2.05 -21.39
C PHE A 172 19.38 -2.51 -20.09
N ASP A 173 19.53 -1.59 -19.13
CA ASP A 173 20.00 -1.94 -17.79
C ASP A 173 18.96 -2.85 -17.12
N THR A 174 19.33 -4.09 -16.84
CA THR A 174 18.48 -5.08 -16.15
C THR A 174 18.57 -4.99 -14.63
N THR A 175 19.25 -3.98 -14.08
CA THR A 175 19.37 -3.82 -12.63
C THR A 175 17.99 -3.54 -12.01
N PRO A 176 17.53 -4.37 -11.06
CA PRO A 176 16.17 -4.25 -10.52
C PRO A 176 15.99 -2.95 -9.72
N CYS A 177 14.89 -2.23 -9.97
CA CYS A 177 14.51 -1.05 -9.20
C CYS A 177 14.02 -1.42 -7.79
N LEU A 178 13.42 -2.60 -7.64
CA LEU A 178 13.01 -3.19 -6.37
C LEU A 178 13.94 -4.33 -5.96
N LYS A 179 14.67 -4.15 -4.85
CA LYS A 179 15.44 -5.22 -4.21
C LYS A 179 14.55 -6.00 -3.25
N GLY A 180 14.60 -7.33 -3.33
CA GLY A 180 13.93 -8.22 -2.38
C GLY A 180 13.04 -9.27 -3.03
N ASN A 181 12.92 -10.40 -2.33
CA ASN A 181 12.00 -11.48 -2.69
C ASN A 181 10.78 -11.43 -1.76
N ILE A 182 9.61 -11.10 -2.32
CA ILE A 182 8.35 -11.01 -1.57
C ILE A 182 8.01 -12.36 -0.92
N ILE A 183 8.28 -13.47 -1.62
CA ILE A 183 8.02 -14.81 -1.11
C ILE A 183 8.91 -15.10 0.10
N ALA A 184 10.21 -14.79 0.02
CA ALA A 184 11.13 -14.97 1.13
C ALA A 184 10.78 -14.08 2.34
N ALA A 185 10.37 -12.83 2.09
CA ALA A 185 9.90 -11.93 3.14
C ALA A 185 8.64 -12.48 3.81
N LEU A 186 7.69 -13.02 3.04
CA LEU A 186 6.47 -13.61 3.58
C LEU A 186 6.76 -14.90 4.38
N GLN A 187 7.65 -15.77 3.89
CA GLN A 187 8.11 -16.95 4.62
C GLN A 187 8.80 -16.57 5.93
N THR A 188 9.64 -15.54 5.90
CA THR A 188 10.32 -15.04 7.10
C THR A 188 9.31 -14.49 8.12
N ALA A 189 8.35 -13.69 7.68
CA ALA A 189 7.28 -13.18 8.54
C ALA A 189 6.44 -14.32 9.15
N TYR A 190 6.10 -15.32 8.32
CA TYR A 190 5.36 -16.50 8.77
C TYR A 190 6.12 -17.27 9.84
N ASN A 191 7.43 -17.46 9.68
CA ASN A 191 8.25 -18.14 10.67
C ASN A 191 8.41 -17.34 11.98
N LEU A 192 8.38 -16.00 11.90
CA LEU A 192 8.48 -15.12 13.08
C LEU A 192 7.17 -15.05 13.88
N ASP A 193 6.04 -14.86 13.21
CA ASP A 193 4.73 -14.79 13.84
C ASP A 193 3.66 -15.34 12.88
N LYS A 194 3.38 -16.64 13.00
CA LYS A 194 2.43 -17.36 12.13
C LYS A 194 1.04 -16.73 12.18
N ILE A 195 0.55 -16.43 13.36
CA ILE A 195 -0.84 -16.01 13.57
C ILE A 195 -1.04 -14.59 13.03
N VAL A 196 -0.15 -13.66 13.37
CA VAL A 196 -0.22 -12.28 12.84
C VAL A 196 -0.05 -12.27 11.32
N THR A 197 0.85 -13.11 10.78
CA THR A 197 1.07 -13.18 9.33
C THR A 197 -0.15 -13.74 8.61
N ILE A 198 -0.77 -14.82 9.10
CA ILE A 198 -2.01 -15.38 8.52
C ILE A 198 -3.15 -14.35 8.57
N ALA A 199 -3.34 -13.67 9.70
CA ALA A 199 -4.35 -12.63 9.83
C ALA A 199 -4.11 -11.47 8.85
N SER A 200 -2.85 -11.08 8.64
CA SER A 200 -2.47 -10.05 7.68
C SER A 200 -2.71 -10.48 6.23
N ILE A 201 -2.45 -11.75 5.89
CA ILE A 201 -2.75 -12.31 4.57
C ILE A 201 -4.27 -12.34 4.35
N ALA A 202 -5.05 -12.73 5.36
CA ALA A 202 -6.51 -12.69 5.29
C ALA A 202 -7.02 -11.28 4.98
N LEU A 203 -6.45 -10.25 5.63
CA LEU A 203 -6.75 -8.85 5.31
C LEU A 203 -6.39 -8.50 3.86
N ILE A 204 -5.22 -8.92 3.36
CA ILE A 204 -4.77 -8.62 1.99
C ILE A 204 -5.68 -9.28 0.94
N VAL A 205 -6.09 -10.53 1.16
CA VAL A 205 -6.89 -11.30 0.19
C VAL A 205 -8.36 -10.89 0.23
N SER A 206 -8.86 -10.49 1.40
CA SER A 206 -10.27 -10.17 1.62
C SER A 206 -10.92 -9.24 0.57
N PRO A 207 -10.30 -8.14 0.10
CA PRO A 207 -10.95 -7.18 -0.78
C PRO A 207 -11.12 -7.68 -2.22
N PHE A 208 -10.37 -8.73 -2.59
CA PHE A 208 -10.46 -9.41 -3.89
C PHE A 208 -11.60 -10.42 -3.94
N LEU A 209 -12.13 -10.82 -2.78
CA LEU A 209 -13.28 -11.70 -2.69
C LEU A 209 -14.57 -10.88 -2.67
N ARG A 210 -15.70 -11.55 -2.91
CA ARG A 210 -17.05 -10.98 -2.75
C ARG A 210 -17.19 -10.43 -1.33
N PHE A 211 -17.28 -9.11 -1.20
CA PHE A 211 -17.13 -8.39 0.06
C PHE A 211 -18.49 -7.92 0.57
N MET A 212 -19.27 -7.24 -0.27
CA MET A 212 -20.50 -6.57 0.13
C MET A 212 -21.62 -6.80 -0.88
N SER A 213 -22.87 -6.83 -0.39
CA SER A 213 -24.07 -6.88 -1.22
C SER A 213 -24.99 -5.71 -0.96
N ASN A 214 -25.54 -5.14 -2.02
CA ASN A 214 -26.67 -4.21 -1.97
C ASN A 214 -27.88 -4.88 -2.64
N GLY A 215 -28.54 -5.80 -1.91
CA GLY A 215 -29.60 -6.64 -2.47
C GLY A 215 -29.13 -8.07 -2.82
N PRO A 216 -29.46 -8.63 -3.99
CA PRO A 216 -29.15 -10.04 -4.32
C PRO A 216 -27.73 -10.30 -4.83
N ILE A 217 -26.97 -9.27 -5.23
CA ILE A 217 -25.67 -9.42 -5.91
C ILE A 217 -24.51 -9.01 -4.97
N VAL A 218 -23.59 -9.94 -4.71
CA VAL A 218 -22.39 -9.67 -3.90
C VAL A 218 -21.22 -9.32 -4.81
N VAL A 219 -20.66 -8.12 -4.64
CA VAL A 219 -19.54 -7.60 -5.42
C VAL A 219 -18.26 -7.55 -4.59
N THR A 220 -17.10 -7.46 -5.24
CA THR A 220 -15.81 -7.30 -4.55
C THR A 220 -15.66 -5.91 -3.97
N ALA A 221 -14.77 -5.74 -2.99
CA ALA A 221 -14.53 -4.42 -2.39
C ALA A 221 -13.98 -3.43 -3.43
N PHE A 222 -13.10 -3.90 -4.32
CA PHE A 222 -12.58 -3.12 -5.45
C PHE A 222 -13.67 -2.69 -6.43
N GLY A 223 -14.75 -3.47 -6.55
CA GLY A 223 -15.90 -3.18 -7.40
C GLY A 223 -16.65 -1.89 -7.04
N ARG A 224 -16.67 -1.53 -5.76
CA ARG A 224 -17.51 -0.43 -5.26
C ARG A 224 -16.74 0.63 -4.48
N LYS A 225 -15.74 0.22 -3.71
CA LYS A 225 -14.97 1.09 -2.81
C LYS A 225 -13.47 0.77 -2.95
N PRO A 226 -12.85 1.11 -4.10
CA PRO A 226 -11.47 0.75 -4.39
C PRO A 226 -10.46 1.35 -3.40
N PHE A 227 -10.74 2.54 -2.86
CA PHE A 227 -9.89 3.15 -1.84
C PHE A 227 -9.91 2.40 -0.51
N PHE A 228 -11.10 1.99 -0.05
CA PHE A 228 -11.23 1.16 1.13
C PHE A 228 -10.49 -0.16 0.93
N ALA A 229 -10.70 -0.82 -0.21
CA ALA A 229 -10.01 -2.05 -0.57
C ALA A 229 -8.47 -1.89 -0.58
N LEU A 230 -7.97 -0.81 -1.19
CA LEU A 230 -6.54 -0.50 -1.22
C LEU A 230 -5.97 -0.23 0.17
N ALA A 231 -6.70 0.52 1.01
CA ALA A 231 -6.29 0.79 2.38
C ALA A 231 -6.21 -0.50 3.21
N THR A 232 -7.17 -1.42 3.07
CA THR A 232 -7.13 -2.73 3.72
C THR A 232 -5.90 -3.54 3.31
N VAL A 233 -5.60 -3.60 2.00
CA VAL A 233 -4.38 -4.26 1.50
C VAL A 233 -3.12 -3.61 2.07
N ALA A 234 -3.04 -2.28 2.05
CA ALA A 234 -1.89 -1.54 2.56
C ALA A 234 -1.65 -1.79 4.05
N LEU A 235 -2.72 -1.80 4.87
CA LEU A 235 -2.63 -2.12 6.29
C LEU A 235 -2.10 -3.53 6.54
N GLY A 236 -2.61 -4.53 5.81
CA GLY A 236 -2.10 -5.90 5.91
C GLY A 236 -0.59 -5.99 5.59
N VAL A 237 -0.13 -5.27 4.56
CA VAL A 237 1.31 -5.18 4.23
C VAL A 237 2.12 -4.48 5.33
N VAL A 238 1.57 -3.42 5.93
CA VAL A 238 2.22 -2.70 7.03
C VAL A 238 2.36 -3.57 8.27
N VAL A 239 1.36 -4.38 8.60
CA VAL A 239 1.45 -5.35 9.71
C VAL A 239 2.52 -6.41 9.44
N ILE A 240 2.60 -6.97 8.22
CA ILE A 240 3.68 -7.91 7.84
C ILE A 240 5.06 -7.24 7.99
N ARG A 241 5.20 -5.97 7.58
CA ARG A 241 6.45 -5.22 7.80
C ARG A 241 6.76 -5.03 9.28
N GLY A 242 5.75 -4.81 10.12
CA GLY A 242 5.92 -4.76 11.57
C GLY A 242 6.40 -6.07 12.16
N VAL A 243 5.96 -7.23 11.63
CA VAL A 243 6.50 -8.54 12.02
C VAL A 243 7.98 -8.64 11.63
N LEU A 244 8.31 -8.24 10.40
CA LEU A 244 9.68 -8.31 9.87
C LEU A 244 10.67 -7.37 10.57
N SER A 245 10.20 -6.26 11.15
CA SER A 245 11.08 -5.33 11.89
C SER A 245 11.56 -5.90 13.22
N LYS A 246 10.95 -6.99 13.72
CA LYS A 246 11.20 -7.58 15.05
C LYS A 246 11.02 -6.59 16.22
N ASP A 247 10.43 -5.43 15.95
CA ASP A 247 10.18 -4.38 16.93
C ASP A 247 8.72 -4.46 17.39
N ALA A 248 8.52 -4.86 18.64
CA ALA A 248 7.19 -5.01 19.23
C ALA A 248 6.40 -3.69 19.29
N LYS A 249 7.06 -2.53 19.35
CA LYS A 249 6.41 -1.21 19.34
C LYS A 249 5.92 -0.86 17.93
N VAL A 250 6.73 -1.13 16.91
CA VAL A 250 6.33 -0.94 15.50
C VAL A 250 5.18 -1.88 15.14
N LEU A 251 5.28 -3.16 15.52
CA LEU A 251 4.21 -4.12 15.31
C LEU A 251 2.92 -3.71 16.04
N GLY A 252 3.01 -3.34 17.32
CA GLY A 252 1.85 -2.86 18.09
C GLY A 252 1.17 -1.66 17.45
N LYS A 253 1.94 -0.67 16.97
CA LYS A 253 1.40 0.49 16.23
C LYS A 253 0.72 0.10 14.92
N SER A 254 1.30 -0.83 14.16
CA SER A 254 0.71 -1.30 12.90
C SER A 254 -0.63 -2.01 13.10
N ILE A 255 -0.73 -2.84 14.15
CA ILE A 255 -1.96 -3.51 14.52
C ILE A 255 -3.00 -2.49 14.99
N LEU A 256 -2.62 -1.56 15.87
CA LEU A 256 -3.51 -0.52 16.36
C LEU A 256 -4.09 0.35 15.22
N ALA A 257 -3.26 0.76 14.27
CA ALA A 257 -3.71 1.52 13.10
C ALA A 257 -4.75 0.72 12.27
N THR A 258 -4.56 -0.60 12.15
CA THR A 258 -5.50 -1.49 11.47
C THR A 258 -6.83 -1.62 12.22
N LEU A 259 -6.81 -1.62 13.55
CA LEU A 259 -8.03 -1.65 14.38
C LEU A 259 -8.79 -0.33 14.37
N ILE A 260 -8.09 0.82 14.46
CA ILE A 260 -8.70 2.15 14.41
C ILE A 260 -9.42 2.38 13.08
N THR A 261 -8.79 1.96 11.98
CA THR A 261 -9.42 2.05 10.66
C THR A 261 -10.68 1.18 10.60
N PHE A 262 -10.68 -0.05 11.15
CA PHE A 262 -11.91 -0.82 11.27
C PHE A 262 -13.04 -0.05 12.00
N ILE A 263 -12.75 0.59 13.13
CA ILE A 263 -13.75 1.36 13.90
C ILE A 263 -14.30 2.55 13.10
N LEU A 264 -13.45 3.24 12.33
CA LEU A 264 -13.86 4.38 11.52
C LEU A 264 -14.72 3.96 10.32
N TRP A 265 -14.31 2.91 9.61
CA TRP A 265 -14.92 2.52 8.34
C TRP A 265 -16.10 1.55 8.52
N ASN A 266 -16.11 0.69 9.55
CA ASN A 266 -17.15 -0.34 9.65
C ASN A 266 -18.59 0.21 9.89
N PRO A 267 -18.81 1.19 10.79
CA PRO A 267 -20.15 1.72 11.07
C PRO A 267 -20.73 2.53 9.90
N ILE A 268 -19.88 3.27 9.19
CA ILE A 268 -20.29 4.15 8.09
C ILE A 268 -20.62 3.35 6.82
N TYR A 269 -19.88 2.26 6.59
CA TYR A 269 -19.90 1.57 5.30
C TYR A 269 -20.62 0.22 5.33
N MET A 270 -20.46 -0.59 6.38
CA MET A 270 -20.89 -2.01 6.36
C MET A 270 -22.23 -2.29 7.01
N MET A 271 -22.58 -1.60 8.09
CA MET A 271 -23.86 -1.84 8.79
C MET A 271 -25.09 -1.38 8.00
N ARG A 272 -24.89 -0.65 6.88
CA ARG A 272 -25.99 -0.12 6.06
C ARG A 272 -26.55 -1.10 5.03
N GLN A 273 -25.90 -2.24 4.76
CA GLN A 273 -26.34 -3.20 3.72
C GLN A 273 -26.20 -4.65 4.22
N GLY A 274 -27.33 -5.33 4.41
CA GLY A 274 -27.47 -6.49 5.30
C GLY A 274 -26.99 -7.86 4.80
N ARG A 275 -26.08 -7.97 3.82
CA ARG A 275 -25.55 -9.27 3.37
C ARG A 275 -24.03 -9.27 3.23
N PHE A 276 -23.39 -10.11 4.03
CA PHE A 276 -21.94 -10.28 4.09
C PHE A 276 -21.45 -11.33 3.10
N GLY A 277 -20.46 -10.98 2.28
CA GLY A 277 -19.77 -11.93 1.42
C GLY A 277 -18.58 -12.61 2.13
N LEU A 278 -18.05 -13.68 1.53
CA LEU A 278 -16.88 -14.41 2.03
C LEU A 278 -15.67 -13.50 2.29
N GLY A 279 -15.47 -12.48 1.46
CA GLY A 279 -14.41 -11.49 1.64
C GLY A 279 -14.56 -10.72 2.94
N TYR A 280 -15.78 -10.30 3.29
CA TYR A 280 -16.00 -9.58 4.54
C TYR A 280 -15.88 -10.48 5.77
N ILE A 281 -16.29 -11.76 5.67
CA ILE A 281 -16.06 -12.74 6.74
C ILE A 281 -14.56 -12.94 6.97
N LEU A 282 -13.78 -13.08 5.89
CA LEU A 282 -12.32 -13.23 5.97
C LEU A 282 -11.65 -11.97 6.54
N TYR A 283 -12.14 -10.79 6.15
CA TYR A 283 -11.71 -9.51 6.72
C TYR A 283 -11.95 -9.44 8.23
N LEU A 284 -13.17 -9.77 8.69
CA LEU A 284 -13.51 -9.80 10.11
C LEU A 284 -12.63 -10.80 10.88
N ALA A 285 -12.42 -12.00 10.34
CA ALA A 285 -11.55 -12.99 10.96
C ALA A 285 -10.12 -12.44 11.15
N GLY A 286 -9.57 -11.74 10.14
CA GLY A 286 -8.28 -11.07 10.24
C GLY A 286 -8.25 -9.98 11.32
N ILE A 287 -9.23 -9.07 11.33
CA ILE A 287 -9.33 -7.98 12.31
C ILE A 287 -9.48 -8.51 13.74
N ILE A 288 -10.39 -9.46 13.97
CA ILE A 288 -10.63 -10.04 15.30
C ILE A 288 -9.36 -10.70 15.83
N THR A 289 -8.68 -11.49 14.99
CA THR A 289 -7.42 -12.15 15.35
C THR A 289 -6.35 -11.13 15.75
N LEU A 290 -6.18 -10.06 14.97
CA LEU A 290 -5.26 -8.98 15.31
C LEU A 290 -5.65 -8.25 16.60
N GLY A 291 -6.94 -8.04 16.84
CA GLY A 291 -7.47 -7.42 18.06
C GLY A 291 -7.15 -8.23 19.31
N ILE A 292 -7.39 -9.54 19.28
CA ILE A 292 -7.06 -10.46 20.38
C ILE A 292 -5.56 -10.44 20.67
N ILE A 293 -4.72 -10.46 19.63
CA ILE A 293 -3.26 -10.42 19.78
C ILE A 293 -2.80 -9.08 20.36
N TYR A 294 -3.42 -7.98 19.95
CA TYR A 294 -3.10 -6.66 20.48
C TYR A 294 -3.37 -6.57 21.98
N ILE A 295 -4.54 -7.04 22.43
CA ILE A 295 -4.93 -7.05 23.85
C ILE A 295 -3.95 -7.92 24.66
N LYS A 296 -3.71 -9.16 24.23
CA LYS A 296 -2.76 -10.07 24.92
C LYS A 296 -1.36 -9.47 25.05
N ARG A 297 -0.88 -8.76 24.02
CA ARG A 297 0.44 -8.11 24.06
C ARG A 297 0.47 -6.89 24.97
N GLN A 298 -0.65 -6.20 25.18
CA GLN A 298 -0.73 -5.10 26.15
C GLN A 298 -0.71 -5.64 27.57
N GLU A 299 -1.51 -6.66 27.88
CA GLU A 299 -1.54 -7.32 29.20
C GLU A 299 -0.13 -7.78 29.65
N VAL A 300 0.64 -8.40 28.75
CA VAL A 300 2.03 -8.82 29.05
C VAL A 300 2.96 -7.63 29.31
N ARG A 301 2.74 -6.48 28.64
CA ARG A 301 3.55 -5.27 28.89
C ARG A 301 3.21 -4.62 30.23
N THR A 302 1.93 -4.60 30.62
CA THR A 302 1.53 -4.07 31.93
C THR A 302 2.14 -4.91 33.05
N VAL A 303 2.05 -6.24 32.96
CA VAL A 303 2.62 -7.16 33.96
C VAL A 303 4.16 -7.06 34.02
N ALA A 304 4.85 -6.92 32.89
CA ALA A 304 6.31 -6.74 32.87
C ALA A 304 6.76 -5.38 33.45
N THR A 305 5.90 -4.36 33.38
CA THR A 305 6.17 -3.04 33.98
C THR A 305 5.92 -3.07 35.49
N GLU A 306 4.93 -3.83 35.96
CA GLU A 306 4.63 -4.04 37.38
C GLU A 306 5.63 -4.96 38.08
N ALA A 307 6.26 -5.90 37.35
CA ALA A 307 7.24 -6.84 37.89
C ALA A 307 8.66 -6.26 38.06
N GLN A 308 8.89 -5.00 37.69
CA GLN A 308 10.18 -4.33 37.89
C GLN A 308 10.19 -3.73 39.31
N PRO A 309 11.03 -4.23 40.25
CA PRO A 309 10.90 -3.85 41.64
C PRO A 309 11.36 -2.41 41.85
N THR A 310 10.46 -1.60 42.42
CA THR A 310 10.82 -0.43 43.22
C THR A 310 11.85 -0.89 44.23
N LYS A 311 13.11 -0.45 44.08
CA LYS A 311 14.11 -0.65 45.12
C LYS A 311 13.66 0.13 46.34
N THR A 312 13.15 -0.59 47.33
CA THR A 312 13.06 -0.12 48.71
C THR A 312 14.27 -0.69 49.44
N GLU A 313 15.19 0.17 49.85
CA GLU A 313 16.01 -0.09 51.04
C GLU A 313 15.69 1.02 52.03
N GLY A 314 15.33 0.60 53.24
CA GLY A 314 15.00 1.48 54.33
C GLY A 314 15.99 1.39 55.48
N VAL A 315 16.00 2.47 56.27
CA VAL A 315 16.06 2.51 57.74
C VAL A 315 17.45 2.47 58.42
N LYS A 316 17.72 3.60 59.13
CA LYS A 316 18.56 3.82 60.35
C LYS A 316 20.08 3.68 60.16
N ASN A 317 20.97 4.53 60.70
CA ASN A 317 20.99 5.31 61.93
C ASN A 317 21.89 6.56 61.80
N GLU A 318 21.76 7.42 62.81
CA GLU A 318 22.47 8.65 63.18
C GLU A 318 23.97 8.77 62.84
N GLU A 319 24.37 9.95 62.36
CA GLU A 319 25.68 10.56 62.64
C GLU A 319 25.46 12.07 62.86
N PRO A 320 25.84 12.63 64.03
CA PRO A 320 25.94 14.07 64.24
C PRO A 320 27.31 14.55 63.77
N VAL A 321 27.44 15.81 63.30
CA VAL A 321 28.67 16.66 63.26
C VAL A 321 28.41 17.79 62.25
N VAL A 322 28.72 19.08 62.44
CA VAL A 322 29.30 19.93 63.50
C VAL A 322 29.08 21.38 63.00
N GLU A 323 28.78 22.32 63.88
CA GLU A 323 29.14 23.73 63.66
C GLU A 323 29.40 24.39 65.03
N GLU A 324 30.68 24.65 65.34
CA GLU A 324 31.19 25.87 65.99
C GLU A 324 32.73 25.79 66.18
N GLN A 325 33.41 26.85 65.71
CA GLN A 325 34.83 27.19 65.87
C GLN A 325 35.19 27.59 67.34
N PRO A 326 36.39 28.13 67.70
CA PRO A 326 37.78 28.07 67.17
C PRO A 326 38.84 27.78 68.28
N ALA A 327 40.14 27.67 67.96
CA ALA A 327 41.24 28.40 68.62
C ALA A 327 42.68 27.90 68.27
N LYS A 328 43.53 28.89 67.91
CA LYS A 328 44.95 29.14 68.26
C LYS A 328 46.10 28.20 67.84
N GLU A 329 47.13 28.87 67.29
CA GLU A 329 48.60 28.77 67.50
C GLU A 329 49.25 27.38 67.29
N GLU A 330 50.39 27.15 66.64
CA GLU A 330 51.54 27.93 66.16
C GLU A 330 52.45 26.93 65.38
N GLN A 331 53.24 27.41 64.40
CA GLN A 331 54.52 26.86 63.90
C GLN A 331 54.52 25.43 63.26
N ASP A 332 55.30 25.07 62.25
CA ASP A 332 56.58 25.57 61.72
C ASP A 332 56.78 24.96 60.29
N VAL A 333 57.48 25.70 59.41
CA VAL A 333 58.58 25.28 58.47
C VAL A 333 58.46 23.92 57.71
N HIS A 334 58.83 23.72 56.43
CA HIS A 334 59.28 24.45 55.24
C HIS A 334 59.58 23.38 54.16
N GLN A 335 59.63 23.77 52.87
CA GLN A 335 60.24 23.12 51.66
C GLN A 335 59.21 22.96 50.52
N GLU A 336 59.07 23.86 49.53
CA GLU A 336 60.01 24.23 48.42
C GLU A 336 60.49 22.97 47.66
N GLU A 337 60.34 22.78 46.33
CA GLU A 337 60.44 23.62 45.13
C GLU A 337 59.48 23.11 44.02
N SER A 338 58.84 23.88 43.12
CA SER A 338 59.36 24.64 41.95
C SER A 338 60.20 23.75 41.00
N LYS A 339 60.12 23.69 39.66
CA LYS A 339 59.50 24.39 38.51
C LYS A 339 59.69 23.44 37.29
N LEU A 340 58.75 23.36 36.35
CA LEU A 340 58.69 24.09 35.07
C LEU A 340 59.89 23.86 34.10
N GLU A 341 59.49 23.38 32.91
CA GLU A 341 60.11 23.35 31.57
C GLU A 341 61.44 24.08 31.34
N ASP A 342 62.33 23.48 30.55
CA ASP A 342 62.81 24.15 29.33
C ASP A 342 63.52 23.25 28.32
N GLU A 343 63.39 23.68 27.08
CA GLU A 343 63.86 23.13 25.80
C GLU A 343 65.39 23.03 25.64
N ASN A 344 65.80 21.94 24.97
CA ASN A 344 66.62 21.93 23.76
C ASN A 344 67.99 22.66 23.75
N SER A 345 69.08 21.90 23.72
CA SER A 345 69.98 21.81 22.56
C SER A 345 71.34 21.18 22.90
N LYS A 346 71.77 20.25 22.04
CA LYS A 346 73.11 20.10 21.42
C LYS A 346 73.61 18.65 21.40
N LYS A 347 73.89 18.23 20.16
CA LYS A 347 75.05 17.47 19.68
C LYS A 347 75.35 16.14 20.36
N GLU A 348 75.20 15.05 19.62
CA GLU A 348 76.24 14.51 18.73
C GLU A 348 75.62 13.66 17.62
#